data_AF-A0A4V3K699-F1
#
_entry.id   AF-A0A4V3K699-F1
#
_cell.length_a   1.000
_cell.length_b   1.000
_cell.length_c   1.000
_cell.angle_alpha   90.00
_cell.angle_beta   90.00
_cell.angle_gamma   90.00
#
_symmetry.space_group_name_H-M   'P 1'
#
loop_
_entity.id
_entity.type
_entity.pdbx_description
1 polymer ?
#
loop_
_entity_poly.entity_id
_entity_poly.type
_entity_poly.pdbx_seq_one_letter_code
_entity_poly.pdbx_strand_id
1 'polypeptide(L)'
;MDDEATCRKSSFATDGGRIIAVETSASPQASDERHAIPIPGMPNLHSHAFQRGMAGLAELRGPSADSFWSWREVMYRFALSMTPDQVEAVAAQLY
;
A
#
# COMPACT_ATOMS: atom_id res chain seq x y z
N MET A 1 8.64 -6.03 -33.76
CA MET A 1 8.24 -6.27 -32.36
C MET A 1 9.12 -5.34 -31.58
N ASP A 2 8.61 -4.14 -31.36
CA ASP A 2 9.41 -2.99 -30.97
C ASP A 2 9.86 -3.12 -29.51
N ASP A 3 11.11 -2.73 -29.30
CA ASP A 3 11.88 -2.81 -28.06
C ASP A 3 11.41 -1.73 -27.05
N GLU A 4 10.13 -1.78 -26.67
CA GLU A 4 9.44 -0.73 -25.89
C GLU A 4 9.75 -0.77 -24.37
N ALA A 5 10.56 -1.73 -23.92
CA ALA A 5 10.88 -1.94 -22.49
C ALA A 5 12.30 -1.50 -22.08
N THR A 6 13.03 -0.75 -22.91
CA THR A 6 14.39 -0.30 -22.56
C THR A 6 14.33 0.95 -21.69
N CYS A 7 14.81 0.84 -20.44
CA CYS A 7 14.91 1.93 -19.47
C CYS A 7 15.78 3.07 -20.03
N ARG A 8 15.12 4.15 -20.49
CA ARG A 8 15.77 5.41 -20.86
C ARG A 8 15.80 6.32 -19.64
N LYS A 9 16.91 7.05 -19.44
CA LYS A 9 16.97 8.14 -18.45
C LYS A 9 15.77 9.06 -18.70
N SER A 10 14.89 9.21 -17.73
CA SER A 10 13.67 9.99 -17.90
C SER A 10 13.55 11.00 -16.76
N SER A 11 13.07 12.20 -17.08
CA SER A 11 12.70 13.21 -16.10
C SER A 11 11.18 13.31 -16.01
N PHE A 12 10.70 13.60 -14.80
CA PHE A 12 9.28 13.78 -14.50
C PHE A 12 9.13 15.13 -13.81
N ALA A 13 8.47 16.09 -14.46
CA ALA A 13 8.14 17.36 -13.82
C ALA A 13 6.83 17.21 -13.04
N THR A 14 6.80 17.72 -11.81
CA THR A 14 5.63 17.63 -10.94
C THR A 14 5.16 19.01 -10.47
N ASP A 15 3.85 19.15 -10.32
CA ASP A 15 3.21 20.32 -9.69
C ASP A 15 1.94 19.86 -8.97
N GLY A 16 1.75 20.33 -7.72
CA GLY A 16 0.56 20.02 -6.92
C GLY A 16 0.20 18.52 -6.82
N GLY A 17 1.20 17.63 -6.76
CA GLY A 17 0.98 16.17 -6.69
C GLY A 17 0.61 15.51 -8.03
N ARG A 18 0.75 16.21 -9.16
CA ARG A 18 0.54 15.68 -10.51
C ARG A 18 1.84 15.67 -11.30
N ILE A 19 1.97 14.70 -12.18
CA ILE A 19 3.00 14.71 -13.23
C ILE A 19 2.50 15.62 -14.35
N ILE A 20 3.25 16.67 -14.66
CA ILE A 20 2.89 17.66 -15.69
C ILE A 20 3.69 17.52 -16.98
N ALA A 21 4.86 16.86 -16.93
CA ALA A 21 5.65 16.53 -18.10
C ALA A 21 6.49 15.27 -17.85
N VAL A 22 6.75 14.53 -18.93
CA VAL A 22 7.67 13.39 -18.96
C VAL A 22 8.58 13.54 -20.17
N GLU A 23 9.88 13.54 -19.94
CA GLU A 23 10.89 13.61 -21.01
C GLU A 23 11.78 12.37 -20.95
N THR A 24 11.89 11.65 -22.07
CA THR A 24 12.75 10.48 -22.19
C THR A 24 14.11 10.85 -22.76
N SER A 25 15.15 10.11 -22.39
CA SER A 25 16.55 10.40 -22.69
C SER A 25 17.02 11.78 -22.18
N ALA A 26 16.42 12.28 -21.10
CA ALA A 26 16.74 13.59 -20.53
C ALA A 26 18.13 13.61 -19.86
N SER A 27 18.81 14.75 -19.99
CA SER A 27 19.99 15.05 -19.18
C SER A 27 19.53 15.60 -17.82
N PRO A 28 20.06 15.09 -16.69
CA PRO A 28 19.64 15.56 -15.37
C PRO A 28 20.05 17.02 -15.15
N GLN A 29 19.15 17.81 -14.60
CA GLN A 29 19.40 19.18 -14.15
C GLN A 29 19.88 19.20 -12.70
N ALA A 30 20.45 20.32 -12.26
CA ALA A 30 21.01 20.44 -10.91
C ALA A 30 19.94 20.33 -9.80
N SER A 31 18.69 20.69 -10.10
CA SER A 31 17.55 20.61 -9.18
C SER A 31 16.85 19.26 -9.15
N ASP A 32 17.21 18.32 -10.04
CA ASP A 32 16.51 17.05 -10.15
C ASP A 32 16.84 16.11 -8.99
N GLU A 33 15.81 15.57 -8.35
CA GLU A 33 15.96 14.40 -7.49
C GLU A 33 16.25 13.15 -8.36
N ARG A 34 17.15 12.29 -7.89
CA ARG A 34 17.68 11.17 -8.68
C ARG A 34 17.23 9.83 -8.08
N HIS A 35 16.46 9.09 -8.84
CA HIS A 35 16.04 7.72 -8.51
C HIS A 35 16.59 6.73 -9.55
N ALA A 36 16.79 5.48 -9.13
CA ALA A 36 17.29 4.44 -10.02
C ALA A 36 16.21 3.98 -11.01
N ILE A 37 15.05 3.55 -10.49
CA ILE A 37 13.96 2.99 -11.29
C ILE A 37 12.63 3.42 -10.66
N PRO A 38 11.91 4.39 -11.24
CA PRO A 38 10.55 4.71 -10.83
C PRO A 38 9.56 3.70 -11.45
N ILE A 39 8.55 3.30 -10.67
CA ILE A 39 7.41 2.52 -11.14
C ILE A 39 6.11 3.22 -10.73
N PRO A 40 5.01 3.09 -11.49
CA PRO A 40 3.71 3.60 -11.07
C PRO A 40 3.31 3.02 -9.70
N GLY A 41 2.70 3.85 -8.86
CA GLY A 41 2.10 3.38 -7.60
C GLY A 41 0.99 2.36 -7.89
N MET A 42 0.99 1.24 -7.17
CA MET A 42 0.00 0.18 -7.35
C MET A 42 -1.23 0.46 -6.49
N PRO A 43 -2.44 0.61 -7.08
CA PRO A 43 -3.65 0.81 -6.29
C PRO A 43 -3.98 -0.40 -5.41
N ASN A 44 -4.28 -0.15 -4.14
CA ASN A 44 -4.91 -1.14 -3.27
C ASN A 44 -6.43 -0.89 -3.25
N LEU A 45 -7.19 -1.72 -3.95
CA LEU A 45 -8.62 -1.53 -4.21
C LEU A 45 -9.56 -2.12 -3.15
N HIS A 46 -9.03 -2.84 -2.16
CA HIS A 46 -9.84 -3.43 -1.10
C HIS A 46 -9.05 -3.53 0.21
N SER A 47 -9.57 -2.91 1.26
CA SER A 47 -8.93 -2.89 2.58
C SER A 47 -9.96 -2.79 3.70
N HIS A 48 -9.65 -3.46 4.81
CA HIS A 48 -10.30 -3.27 6.10
C HIS A 48 -9.22 -2.88 7.11
N ALA A 49 -9.01 -1.57 7.31
CA ALA A 49 -7.83 -1.08 8.02
C ALA A 49 -7.66 -1.69 9.43
N PHE A 50 -8.74 -1.78 10.21
CA PHE A 50 -8.71 -2.32 11.56
C PHE A 50 -8.21 -3.77 11.64
N GLN A 51 -8.39 -4.58 10.59
CA GLN A 51 -7.95 -5.97 10.56
C GLN A 51 -6.42 -6.09 10.56
N ARG A 52 -5.70 -5.03 10.21
CA ARG A 52 -4.24 -4.99 10.36
C ARG A 52 -3.81 -5.17 11.83
N GLY A 53 -4.60 -4.70 12.78
CA GLY A 53 -4.34 -4.87 14.21
C GLY A 53 -4.45 -6.32 14.72
N MET A 54 -5.14 -7.20 13.98
CA MET A 54 -5.26 -8.63 14.31
C MET A 54 -4.43 -9.55 13.41
N ALA A 55 -3.62 -8.99 12.49
CA ALA A 55 -2.84 -9.78 11.54
C ALA A 55 -1.93 -10.78 12.28
N GLY A 56 -2.09 -12.07 12.00
CA GLY A 56 -1.35 -13.16 12.64
C GLY A 56 -1.89 -13.62 14.01
N LEU A 57 -2.89 -12.94 14.59
CA LEU A 57 -3.48 -13.32 15.89
C LEU A 57 -4.63 -14.34 15.78
N ALA A 58 -5.03 -14.68 14.55
CA ALA A 58 -6.08 -15.65 14.28
C ALA A 58 -5.55 -17.06 13.93
N GLU A 59 -4.22 -17.27 13.95
CA GLU A 59 -3.57 -18.52 13.54
C GLU A 59 -3.53 -19.59 14.65
N LEU A 60 -4.42 -19.48 15.64
CA LEU A 60 -4.50 -20.39 16.77
C LEU A 60 -5.66 -21.36 16.59
N ARG A 61 -5.33 -22.66 16.63
CA ARG A 61 -6.32 -23.73 16.53
C ARG A 61 -7.27 -23.72 17.73
N GLY A 62 -8.56 -23.55 17.47
CA GLY A 62 -9.61 -23.71 18.48
C GLY A 62 -9.93 -25.17 18.81
N PRO A 63 -10.83 -25.42 19.79
CA PRO A 63 -11.28 -26.77 20.15
C PRO A 63 -12.07 -27.48 19.04
N SER A 64 -12.54 -26.75 18.03
CA SER A 64 -13.26 -27.26 16.85
C SER A 64 -12.44 -27.12 15.57
N ALA A 65 -13.04 -27.47 14.43
CA ALA A 65 -12.50 -27.12 13.11
C ALA A 65 -12.34 -25.61 12.92
N ASP A 66 -11.13 -25.16 12.59
CA ASP A 66 -10.88 -23.80 12.11
C ASP A 66 -11.55 -23.63 10.77
N SER A 67 -12.16 -22.47 10.61
CA SER A 67 -12.85 -22.06 9.41
C SER A 67 -12.82 -20.54 9.32
N PHE A 68 -13.30 -20.01 8.21
CA PHE A 68 -13.58 -18.58 8.10
C PHE A 68 -14.43 -18.06 9.28
N TRP A 69 -15.33 -18.88 9.82
CA TRP A 69 -16.20 -18.48 10.92
C TRP A 69 -15.46 -18.36 12.25
N SER A 70 -14.49 -19.23 12.55
CA SER A 70 -13.67 -19.10 13.76
C SER A 70 -12.73 -17.88 13.66
N TRP A 71 -12.19 -17.59 12.48
CA TRP A 71 -11.48 -16.32 12.24
C TRP A 71 -12.39 -15.10 12.45
N ARG A 72 -13.63 -15.16 11.97
CA ARG A 72 -14.60 -14.06 12.06
C ARG A 72 -14.94 -13.72 13.52
N GLU A 73 -14.90 -14.68 14.43
CA GLU A 73 -15.05 -14.42 15.87
C GLU A 73 -13.90 -13.58 16.43
N VAL A 74 -12.65 -13.84 16.02
CA VAL A 74 -11.50 -13.00 16.39
C VAL A 74 -11.69 -11.59 15.84
N MET A 75 -12.08 -11.49 14.56
CA MET A 75 -12.35 -10.22 13.90
C MET A 75 -13.44 -9.41 14.62
N TYR A 76 -14.55 -10.05 15.03
CA TYR A 76 -15.60 -9.36 15.79
C TYR A 76 -15.12 -8.87 17.16
N ARG A 77 -14.25 -9.62 17.86
CA ARG A 77 -13.68 -9.13 19.12
C ARG A 77 -12.88 -7.84 18.92
N PHE A 78 -12.12 -7.73 17.84
CA PHE A 78 -11.43 -6.49 17.48
C PHE A 78 -12.43 -5.39 17.10
N ALA A 79 -13.31 -5.66 16.13
CA ALA A 79 -14.25 -4.67 15.62
C ALA A 79 -15.16 -4.07 16.72
N LEU A 80 -15.56 -4.87 17.71
CA LEU A 80 -16.45 -4.44 18.79
C LEU A 80 -15.74 -3.79 19.98
N SER A 81 -14.41 -3.82 20.05
CA SER A 81 -13.64 -3.26 21.17
C SER A 81 -12.82 -2.03 20.81
N MET A 82 -12.56 -1.80 19.51
CA MET A 82 -11.74 -0.68 19.07
C MET A 82 -12.44 0.67 19.26
N THR A 83 -11.70 1.62 19.83
CA THR A 83 -12.11 3.04 19.88
C THR A 83 -11.77 3.74 18.55
N PRO A 84 -12.39 4.90 18.25
CA PRO A 84 -12.03 5.69 17.06
C PRO A 84 -10.53 6.00 16.97
N ASP A 85 -9.91 6.42 18.06
CA ASP A 85 -8.47 6.72 18.12
C ASP A 85 -7.61 5.49 17.79
N GLN A 86 -8.02 4.30 18.23
CA GLN A 86 -7.32 3.06 17.91
C GLN A 86 -7.47 2.70 16.42
N VAL A 87 -8.65 2.93 15.83
CA VAL A 87 -8.87 2.70 14.39
C VAL A 87 -7.99 3.63 13.56
N GLU A 88 -7.92 4.92 13.92
CA GLU A 88 -7.04 5.89 13.27
C GLU A 88 -5.58 5.49 13.37
N ALA A 89 -5.11 5.15 14.58
CA ALA A 89 -3.72 4.75 14.82
C ALA A 89 -3.32 3.52 13.99
N VAL A 90 -4.21 2.53 13.84
CA VAL A 90 -3.95 1.35 12.98
C VAL A 90 -3.97 1.72 11.50
N ALA A 91 -4.91 2.56 11.07
CA ALA A 91 -5.02 3.00 9.68
C ALA A 91 -3.79 3.80 9.22
N ALA A 92 -3.24 4.67 10.08
CA ALA A 92 -2.06 5.48 9.79
C ALA A 92 -0.76 4.65 9.63
N GLN A 93 -0.74 3.40 10.07
CA GLN A 93 0.38 2.48 9.81
C GLN A 93 0.17 1.65 8.55
N LEU A 94 -1.06 1.59 8.03
CA LEU A 94 -1.42 0.81 6.85
C LEU A 94 -1.33 1.62 5.56
N TYR A 95 -1.57 2.93 5.63
CA TYR A 95 -1.59 3.89 4.52
C TYR A 95 -0.43 4.88 4.64
#